data_AF-A0A436RKE8-F1
#
_entry.id   AF-A0A436RKE8-F1
#
_cell.length_a   1.000
_cell.length_b   1.000
_cell.length_c   1.000
_cell.angle_alpha   90.00
_cell.angle_beta   90.00
_cell.angle_gamma   90.00
#
_symmetry.space_group_name_H-M   'P 1'
#
loop_
_entity.id
_entity.type
_entity.pdbx_description
1 polymer ?
#
loop_
_entity_poly.entity_id
_entity_poly.type
_entity_poly.pdbx_seq_one_letter_code
_entity_poly.pdbx_strand_id
1 'polypeptide(L)'
;MADERLPRDPLQREAAVRAARPEAPARTFIHLRVHSAYSLLEGALQLGAIVGHAVKDEAPAIAVTDTNNLFGALEFAQKAVKDGVQPIIGCQVDLAFSGEASDGQRDRRRHGPEMSPVVLIAASEAGYANLVRLISKVYLETPPGEPVHLTSAMLEGRSDGLICLTGGPRGPIGSALKADRRDLAEQRLLFLKGLFGDRLYVELERVAGYDRMVEKSTVDLAYTHDLPLVATNEAFFSKREDYEAHDALIAIAEGSVVAADNRRRLSPDNFLRSQAEMARLFSDLPEAIDNTVEIAMRCSY
;
A
#
# COMPACT_ATOMS: atom_id res chain seq x y z
N MET A 1 2.47 -15.06 37.19
CA MET A 1 3.62 -14.85 36.28
C MET A 1 4.33 -16.19 36.14
N ALA A 2 3.85 -17.04 35.23
CA ALA A 2 4.54 -18.28 34.89
C ALA A 2 5.62 -17.92 33.87
N ASP A 3 6.86 -18.19 34.25
CA ASP A 3 8.06 -17.93 33.49
C ASP A 3 8.11 -18.93 32.31
N GLU A 4 7.74 -18.50 31.11
CA GLU A 4 7.93 -19.26 29.85
C GLU A 4 9.43 -19.33 29.52
N ARG A 5 10.20 -20.02 30.37
CA ARG A 5 11.58 -20.37 30.04
C ARG A 5 11.55 -21.48 29.01
N LEU A 6 12.02 -21.16 27.82
CA LEU A 6 12.37 -22.14 26.79
C LEU A 6 13.13 -23.33 27.40
N PRO A 7 12.87 -24.57 26.95
CA PRO A 7 13.51 -25.77 27.47
C PRO A 7 15.04 -25.63 27.49
N ARG A 8 15.68 -26.09 28.58
CA ARG A 8 17.15 -26.05 28.71
C ARG A 8 17.86 -27.02 27.76
N ASP A 9 17.16 -28.06 27.33
CA ASP A 9 17.65 -29.04 26.36
C ASP A 9 17.73 -28.39 24.96
N PRO A 10 18.92 -28.33 24.33
CA PRO A 10 19.11 -27.73 23.01
C PRO A 10 18.18 -28.28 21.93
N LEU A 11 17.87 -29.58 21.94
CA LEU A 11 17.02 -30.22 20.92
C LEU A 11 15.55 -29.90 21.16
N GLN A 12 15.11 -29.86 22.43
CA GLN A 12 13.75 -29.43 22.76
C GLN A 12 13.58 -27.93 22.52
N ARG A 13 14.65 -27.15 22.68
CA ARG A 13 14.69 -25.72 22.38
C ARG A 13 14.60 -25.49 20.87
N GLU A 14 15.38 -26.22 20.07
CA GLU A 14 15.25 -26.20 18.61
C GLU A 14 13.88 -26.67 18.15
N ALA A 15 13.32 -27.74 18.73
CA ALA A 15 11.99 -28.22 18.40
C ALA A 15 10.90 -27.21 18.78
N ALA A 16 11.00 -26.55 19.95
CA ALA A 16 10.10 -25.50 20.38
C ALA A 16 10.21 -24.26 19.48
N VAL A 17 11.42 -23.86 19.10
CA VAL A 17 11.68 -22.77 18.15
C VAL A 17 11.11 -23.12 16.77
N ARG A 18 11.31 -24.36 16.30
CA ARG A 18 10.80 -24.84 15.00
C ARG A 18 9.27 -24.99 14.99
N ALA A 19 8.66 -25.35 16.11
CA ALA A 19 7.20 -25.38 16.28
C ALA A 19 6.58 -23.99 16.42
N ALA A 20 7.35 -23.01 16.91
CA ALA A 20 6.94 -21.60 17.00
C ALA A 20 7.23 -20.79 15.72
N ARG A 21 7.95 -21.35 14.74
CA ARG A 21 8.16 -20.72 13.43
C ARG A 21 6.82 -20.58 12.71
N PRO A 22 6.59 -19.46 12.02
CA PRO A 22 5.42 -19.33 11.17
C PRO A 22 5.39 -20.42 10.11
N GLU A 23 4.17 -20.71 9.61
CA GLU A 23 3.97 -21.60 8.47
C GLU A 23 4.88 -21.15 7.32
N ALA A 24 5.76 -22.03 6.83
CA ALA A 24 6.67 -21.68 5.76
C ALA A 24 5.84 -21.31 4.51
N PRO A 25 6.05 -20.12 3.93
CA PRO A 25 5.23 -19.69 2.80
C PRO A 25 5.60 -20.50 1.55
N ALA A 26 4.60 -20.78 0.70
CA ALA A 26 4.84 -21.43 -0.59
C ALA A 26 5.68 -20.55 -1.53
N ARG A 27 5.62 -19.23 -1.35
CA ARG A 27 6.39 -18.20 -2.08
C ARG A 27 6.70 -17.03 -1.14
N THR A 28 7.89 -16.46 -1.25
CA THR A 28 8.25 -15.25 -0.51
C THR A 28 7.35 -14.09 -0.93
N PHE A 29 6.87 -13.34 0.04
CA PHE A 29 6.01 -12.18 -0.16
C PHE A 29 6.55 -11.00 0.64
N ILE A 30 6.58 -9.82 0.05
CA ILE A 30 7.01 -8.59 0.72
C ILE A 30 5.86 -7.60 0.73
N HIS A 31 5.52 -7.12 1.93
CA HIS A 31 4.51 -6.08 2.09
C HIS A 31 5.04 -4.77 1.50
N LEU A 32 4.39 -4.29 0.43
CA LEU A 32 4.75 -3.05 -0.26
C LEU A 32 3.83 -1.87 0.09
N ARG A 33 2.73 -2.11 0.81
CA ARG A 33 1.74 -1.10 1.17
C ARG A 33 1.30 -1.27 2.63
N VAL A 34 1.98 -0.56 3.53
CA VAL A 34 1.76 -0.62 4.98
C VAL A 34 1.66 0.78 5.54
N HIS A 35 0.62 1.05 6.30
CA HIS A 35 0.35 2.32 6.96
C HIS A 35 0.72 2.22 8.44
N SER A 36 1.69 3.03 8.83
CA SER A 36 2.11 3.17 10.21
C SER A 36 1.24 4.20 10.95
N ALA A 37 1.49 4.37 12.24
CA ALA A 37 0.88 5.42 13.05
C ALA A 37 1.21 6.84 12.56
N TYR A 38 2.17 7.01 11.64
CA TYR A 38 2.44 8.28 10.97
C TYR A 38 1.45 8.58 9.83
N SER A 39 0.66 7.61 9.37
CA SER A 39 -0.57 7.87 8.63
C SER A 39 -1.61 8.45 9.61
N LEU A 40 -1.54 9.76 9.81
CA LEU A 40 -2.30 10.46 10.84
C LEU A 40 -3.80 10.19 10.71
N LEU A 41 -4.42 9.76 11.81
CA LEU A 41 -5.85 9.42 11.89
C LEU A 41 -6.28 8.27 10.96
N GLU A 42 -5.34 7.46 10.48
CA GLU A 42 -5.64 6.36 9.56
C GLU A 42 -4.89 5.07 9.93
N GLY A 43 -3.58 5.12 10.18
CA GLY A 43 -2.79 3.95 10.56
C GLY A 43 -2.69 3.76 12.08
N ALA A 44 -2.67 2.50 12.52
CA ALA A 44 -2.51 2.12 13.93
C ALA A 44 -1.22 1.34 14.21
N LEU A 45 -0.46 0.98 13.17
CA LEU A 45 0.76 0.18 13.28
C LEU A 45 1.95 1.01 13.77
N GLN A 46 2.53 0.61 14.90
CA GLN A 46 3.80 1.18 15.35
C GLN A 46 4.95 0.66 14.48
N LEU A 47 5.91 1.51 14.13
CA LEU A 47 7.05 1.10 13.27
C LEU A 47 7.80 -0.12 13.80
N GLY A 48 7.96 -0.23 15.12
CA GLY A 48 8.59 -1.40 15.74
C GLY A 48 7.77 -2.69 15.58
N ALA A 49 6.44 -2.60 15.55
CA ALA A 49 5.57 -3.74 15.28
C ALA A 49 5.64 -4.18 13.80
N ILE A 50 5.75 -3.22 12.87
CA ILE A 50 5.94 -3.50 11.44
C ILE A 50 7.24 -4.25 11.20
N VAL A 51 8.37 -3.76 11.74
CA VAL A 51 9.67 -4.42 11.62
C VAL A 51 9.67 -5.77 12.34
N GLY A 52 9.11 -5.83 13.56
CA GLY A 52 9.00 -7.08 14.31
C GLY A 52 8.16 -8.15 13.60
N HIS A 53 7.14 -7.74 12.85
CA HIS A 53 6.38 -8.65 11.98
C HIS A 53 7.25 -9.20 10.85
N ALA A 54 7.96 -8.35 10.12
CA ALA A 54 8.85 -8.80 9.04
C ALA A 54 9.92 -9.78 9.55
N VAL A 55 10.54 -9.50 10.70
CA VAL A 55 11.50 -10.41 11.35
C VAL A 55 10.85 -11.73 11.72
N LYS A 56 9.68 -11.70 12.37
CA LYS A 56 8.96 -12.91 12.79
C LYS A 56 8.59 -13.77 11.59
N ASP A 57 8.14 -13.15 10.51
CA ASP A 57 7.68 -13.79 9.29
C ASP A 57 8.85 -14.18 8.36
N GLU A 58 10.10 -13.91 8.75
CA GLU A 58 11.31 -14.14 7.95
C GLU A 58 11.27 -13.42 6.58
N ALA A 59 10.61 -12.26 6.51
CA ALA A 59 10.58 -11.41 5.32
C ALA A 59 11.86 -10.58 5.21
N PRO A 60 12.59 -10.63 4.08
CA PRO A 60 13.88 -9.94 3.96
C PRO A 60 13.74 -8.42 3.82
N ALA A 61 12.56 -7.94 3.41
CA ALA A 61 12.24 -6.53 3.27
C ALA A 61 10.79 -6.25 3.68
N ILE A 62 10.49 -4.99 3.99
CA ILE A 62 9.13 -4.49 4.18
C ILE A 62 9.07 -3.02 3.81
N ALA A 63 7.95 -2.58 3.23
CA ALA A 63 7.71 -1.19 2.93
C ALA A 63 6.84 -0.51 3.98
N VAL A 64 7.07 0.79 4.16
CA VAL A 64 6.12 1.71 4.81
C VAL A 64 5.74 2.78 3.80
N THR A 65 4.44 2.95 3.59
CA THR A 65 3.84 3.82 2.58
C THR A 65 2.76 4.68 3.20
N ASP A 66 3.15 5.51 4.16
CA ASP A 66 2.21 6.35 4.89
C ASP A 66 1.46 7.33 3.98
N THR A 67 0.24 7.70 4.40
CA THR A 67 -0.65 8.55 3.60
C THR A 67 -0.18 9.99 3.58
N ASN A 68 0.14 10.49 2.39
CA ASN A 68 0.54 11.86 2.08
C ASN A 68 1.75 12.37 2.87
N ASN A 69 2.56 11.50 3.48
CA ASN A 69 3.71 11.94 4.28
C ASN A 69 4.87 10.93 4.33
N LEU A 70 6.02 11.42 4.80
CA LEU A 70 7.25 10.65 5.04
C LEU A 70 7.76 10.83 6.49
N PHE A 71 6.88 11.16 7.45
CA PHE A 71 7.28 11.56 8.80
C PHE A 71 8.05 10.47 9.53
N GLY A 72 7.62 9.21 9.36
CA GLY A 72 8.25 8.04 9.96
C GLY A 72 9.44 7.45 9.19
N ALA A 73 9.80 7.99 8.02
CA ALA A 73 10.71 7.31 7.09
C ALA A 73 12.11 7.06 7.68
N LEU A 74 12.70 8.06 8.34
CA LEU A 74 14.04 7.92 8.95
C LEU A 74 14.04 6.94 10.12
N GLU A 75 13.05 7.06 11.02
CA GLU A 75 12.92 6.17 12.18
C GLU A 75 12.67 4.72 11.73
N PHE A 76 11.84 4.53 10.70
CA PHE A 76 11.56 3.25 10.10
C PHE A 76 12.82 2.61 9.53
N ALA A 77 13.56 3.35 8.70
CA ALA A 77 14.79 2.86 8.09
C ALA A 77 15.82 2.44 9.16
N GLN A 78 16.01 3.25 10.21
CA GLN A 78 16.94 2.93 11.30
C GLN A 78 16.53 1.66 12.06
N LYS A 79 15.23 1.47 12.33
CA LYS A 79 14.73 0.26 13.01
C LYS A 79 14.86 -0.98 12.14
N ALA A 80 14.46 -0.90 10.87
CA ALA A 80 14.52 -2.03 9.94
C ALA A 80 15.96 -2.51 9.73
N VAL A 81 16.89 -1.58 9.44
CA VAL A 81 18.31 -1.90 9.26
C VAL A 81 18.93 -2.52 10.51
N LYS A 82 18.59 -2.02 11.69
CA LYS A 82 19.08 -2.57 12.97
C LYS A 82 18.71 -4.05 13.15
N ASP A 83 17.53 -4.44 12.68
CA ASP A 83 17.01 -5.81 12.81
C ASP A 83 17.27 -6.66 11.55
N GLY A 84 18.07 -6.16 10.59
CA GLY A 84 18.47 -6.89 9.39
C GLY A 84 17.39 -7.01 8.31
N VAL A 85 16.35 -6.18 8.38
CA VAL A 85 15.28 -6.10 7.37
C VAL A 85 15.56 -4.92 6.46
N GLN A 86 15.47 -5.13 5.14
CA GLN A 86 15.61 -4.04 4.17
C GLN A 86 14.39 -3.11 4.26
N PRO A 87 14.58 -1.81 4.59
CA PRO A 87 13.49 -0.84 4.53
C PRO A 87 13.18 -0.49 3.07
N ILE A 88 11.91 -0.44 2.73
CA ILE A 88 11.43 0.13 1.47
C ILE A 88 10.63 1.39 1.81
N ILE A 89 11.13 2.55 1.40
CA ILE A 89 10.47 3.82 1.69
C ILE A 89 9.53 4.18 0.55
N GLY A 90 8.26 4.39 0.87
CA GLY A 90 7.30 4.93 -0.08
C GLY A 90 6.28 5.83 0.58
N CYS A 91 5.28 6.22 -0.19
CA CYS A 91 4.18 7.05 0.25
C CYS A 91 2.94 6.74 -0.58
N GLN A 92 1.80 6.58 0.07
CA GLN A 92 0.52 6.60 -0.61
C GLN A 92 0.10 8.05 -0.81
N VAL A 93 -0.18 8.45 -2.05
CA VAL A 93 -0.62 9.79 -2.38
C VAL A 93 -1.91 9.76 -3.17
N ASP A 94 -2.81 10.68 -2.86
CA ASP A 94 -4.02 10.88 -3.66
C ASP A 94 -3.66 11.60 -4.96
N LEU A 95 -4.04 11.01 -6.10
CA LEU A 95 -3.77 11.54 -7.43
C LEU A 95 -5.05 12.07 -8.07
N ALA A 96 -5.02 13.33 -8.48
CA ALA A 96 -6.03 13.97 -9.32
C ALA A 96 -5.53 14.11 -10.76
N PHE A 97 -6.26 13.54 -11.71
CA PHE A 97 -5.93 13.67 -13.13
C PHE A 97 -6.36 15.05 -13.65
N SER A 98 -5.38 15.83 -14.12
CA SER A 98 -5.62 17.17 -14.66
C SER A 98 -6.37 17.09 -15.99
N GLY A 99 -7.30 18.03 -16.21
CA GLY A 99 -7.97 18.18 -17.50
C GLY A 99 -9.10 17.20 -17.80
N GLU A 100 -9.40 16.24 -16.91
CA GLU A 100 -10.65 15.48 -17.01
C GLU A 100 -11.82 16.48 -16.89
N ALA A 101 -12.87 16.38 -17.69
CA ALA A 101 -14.12 17.10 -17.48
C ALA A 101 -15.05 16.13 -16.75
N SER A 102 -15.40 16.40 -15.49
CA SER A 102 -16.51 15.65 -14.90
C SER A 102 -17.78 16.08 -15.63
N ASP A 103 -18.66 15.13 -15.96
CA ASP A 103 -19.98 15.37 -16.56
C ASP A 103 -20.89 16.31 -15.73
N GLY A 104 -20.43 16.73 -14.54
CA GLY A 104 -21.02 17.83 -13.78
C GLY A 104 -19.96 18.81 -13.28
N GLN A 105 -19.81 19.95 -13.96
CA GLN A 105 -19.11 21.12 -13.40
C GLN A 105 -19.71 21.59 -12.05
N ARG A 106 -20.97 21.22 -11.75
CA ARG A 106 -21.62 21.51 -10.47
C ARG A 106 -21.11 20.63 -9.32
N ASP A 107 -20.63 19.43 -9.60
CA ASP A 107 -20.20 18.48 -8.57
C ASP A 107 -18.80 18.80 -8.03
N ARG A 108 -17.90 19.28 -8.91
CA ARG A 108 -16.55 19.79 -8.53
C ARG A 108 -16.58 20.91 -7.51
N ARG A 109 -17.56 21.81 -7.58
CA ARG A 109 -17.71 22.91 -6.62
C ARG A 109 -18.19 22.45 -5.24
N ARG A 110 -18.75 21.25 -5.12
CA ARG A 110 -19.25 20.68 -3.86
C ARG A 110 -18.31 19.63 -3.26
N HIS A 111 -17.61 18.84 -4.10
CA HIS A 111 -16.87 17.66 -3.66
C HIS A 111 -15.37 17.67 -4.02
N GLY A 112 -14.86 18.71 -4.69
CA GLY A 112 -13.45 18.81 -5.09
C GLY A 112 -13.11 17.97 -6.34
N PRO A 113 -11.81 17.84 -6.69
CA PRO A 113 -11.37 16.95 -7.76
C PRO A 113 -11.62 15.48 -7.41
N GLU A 114 -11.88 14.64 -8.42
CA GLU A 114 -11.90 13.19 -8.24
C GLU A 114 -10.45 12.73 -8.02
N MET A 115 -10.20 12.14 -6.86
CA MET A 115 -8.88 11.68 -6.45
C MET A 115 -8.89 10.17 -6.29
N SER A 116 -7.76 9.54 -6.56
CA SER A 116 -7.58 8.12 -6.28
C SER A 116 -6.16 7.87 -5.77
N PRO A 117 -5.98 7.02 -4.74
CA PRO A 117 -4.67 6.75 -4.19
C PRO A 117 -3.80 6.02 -5.21
N VAL A 118 -2.53 6.38 -5.25
CA VAL A 118 -1.44 5.62 -5.88
C VAL A 118 -0.32 5.48 -4.87
N VAL A 119 0.49 4.44 -5.00
CA VAL A 119 1.63 4.21 -4.11
C VAL A 119 2.91 4.51 -4.86
N LEU A 120 3.71 5.44 -4.34
CA LEU A 120 5.03 5.78 -4.88
C LEU A 120 6.12 5.23 -3.96
N ILE A 121 7.00 4.39 -4.50
CA ILE A 121 8.14 3.78 -3.80
C ILE A 121 9.43 4.38 -4.33
N ALA A 122 10.32 4.79 -3.42
CA ALA A 122 11.65 5.26 -3.77
C ALA A 122 12.58 4.07 -4.05
N ALA A 123 12.87 3.80 -5.33
CA ALA A 123 13.77 2.72 -5.72
C ALA A 123 15.26 3.12 -5.66
N SER A 124 15.55 4.42 -5.66
CA SER A 124 16.91 4.99 -5.66
C SER A 124 16.96 6.30 -4.88
N GLU A 125 18.17 6.81 -4.63
CA GLU A 125 18.38 8.14 -4.00
C GLU A 125 17.67 9.27 -4.77
N ALA A 126 17.77 9.25 -6.11
CA ALA A 126 17.06 10.20 -6.96
C ALA A 126 15.53 10.07 -6.81
N GLY A 127 15.04 8.84 -6.69
CA GLY A 127 13.65 8.53 -6.37
C GLY A 127 13.23 9.12 -5.03
N TYR A 128 14.01 8.90 -3.97
CA TYR A 128 13.71 9.46 -2.65
C TYR A 128 13.68 11.00 -2.68
N ALA A 129 14.65 11.63 -3.34
CA ALA A 129 14.65 13.08 -3.51
C ALA A 129 13.41 13.59 -4.29
N ASN A 130 12.98 12.87 -5.32
CA ASN A 130 11.76 13.17 -6.05
C ASN A 130 10.51 12.99 -5.18
N LEU A 131 10.43 11.91 -4.39
CA LEU A 131 9.34 11.67 -3.46
C LEU A 131 9.22 12.81 -2.45
N VAL A 132 10.33 13.20 -1.80
CA VAL A 132 10.36 14.32 -0.85
C VAL A 132 9.87 15.62 -1.50
N ARG A 133 10.30 15.91 -2.73
CA ARG A 133 9.86 17.10 -3.48
C ARG A 133 8.37 17.05 -3.79
N LEU A 134 7.86 15.90 -4.23
CA LEU A 134 6.43 15.72 -4.53
C LEU A 134 5.59 15.90 -3.27
N ILE A 135 5.94 15.24 -2.17
CA ILE A 135 5.22 15.36 -0.89
C ILE A 135 5.27 16.80 -0.36
N SER A 136 6.43 17.47 -0.44
CA SER A 136 6.53 18.88 -0.05
C SER A 136 5.64 19.77 -0.92
N LYS A 137 5.60 19.50 -2.24
CA LYS A 137 4.82 20.26 -3.20
C LYS A 137 3.32 20.13 -2.96
N VAL A 138 2.81 18.94 -2.66
CA VAL A 138 1.37 18.76 -2.39
C VAL A 138 0.91 19.57 -1.17
N TYR A 139 1.72 19.65 -0.11
CA TYR A 139 1.37 20.47 1.06
C TYR A 139 1.44 21.99 0.79
N LEU A 140 2.30 22.44 -0.12
CA LEU A 140 2.49 23.86 -0.42
C LEU A 140 1.52 24.39 -1.49
N GLU A 141 1.14 23.54 -2.45
CA GLU A 141 0.38 23.96 -3.64
C GLU A 141 -1.09 23.51 -3.63
N THR A 142 -1.51 22.63 -2.70
CA THR A 142 -2.93 22.30 -2.55
C THR A 142 -3.73 23.55 -2.14
N PRO A 143 -4.80 23.91 -2.85
CA PRO A 143 -5.63 25.06 -2.49
C PRO A 143 -6.23 24.94 -1.09
N PRO A 144 -6.36 26.05 -0.34
CA PRO A 144 -7.01 26.03 0.95
C PRO A 144 -8.44 25.46 0.86
N GLY A 145 -8.73 24.46 1.70
CA GLY A 145 -10.04 23.79 1.75
C GLY A 145 -10.16 22.55 0.87
N GLU A 146 -9.16 22.23 0.06
CA GLU A 146 -9.08 20.95 -0.66
C GLU A 146 -8.23 19.93 0.12
N PRO A 147 -8.57 18.62 0.07
CA PRO A 147 -7.70 17.58 0.59
C PRO A 147 -6.33 17.59 -0.11
N VAL A 148 -5.26 17.28 0.62
CA VAL A 148 -3.90 17.21 0.07
C VAL A 148 -3.86 16.17 -1.05
N HIS A 149 -3.46 16.60 -2.24
CA HIS A 149 -3.38 15.72 -3.40
C HIS A 149 -2.30 16.14 -4.37
N LEU A 150 -1.86 15.17 -5.15
CA LEU A 150 -0.95 15.35 -6.26
C LEU A 150 -1.77 15.51 -7.54
N THR A 151 -1.41 16.46 -8.40
CA THR A 151 -2.01 16.53 -9.74
C THR A 151 -1.14 15.78 -10.74
N SER A 152 -1.73 15.15 -11.75
CA SER A 152 -0.98 14.41 -12.78
C SER A 152 0.16 15.21 -13.42
N ALA A 153 -0.02 16.53 -13.59
CA ALA A 153 1.02 17.43 -14.08
C ALA A 153 2.22 17.60 -13.13
N MET A 154 2.05 17.40 -11.81
CA MET A 154 3.16 17.47 -10.86
C MET A 154 4.15 16.30 -10.99
N LEU A 155 3.69 15.14 -11.49
CA LEU A 155 4.54 13.96 -11.72
C LEU A 155 5.48 14.14 -12.91
N GLU A 156 5.11 14.97 -13.88
CA GLU A 156 5.92 15.21 -15.08
C GLU A 156 7.31 15.73 -14.70
N GLY A 157 8.35 15.01 -15.15
CA GLY A 157 9.76 15.31 -14.83
C GLY A 157 10.18 15.01 -13.39
N ARG A 158 9.33 14.35 -12.57
CA ARG A 158 9.63 13.94 -11.19
C ARG A 158 9.35 12.46 -10.93
N SER A 159 9.19 11.65 -11.98
CA SER A 159 8.97 10.21 -11.85
C SER A 159 10.27 9.39 -11.77
N ASP A 160 11.42 9.95 -12.15
CA ASP A 160 12.70 9.22 -12.17
C ASP A 160 13.08 8.66 -10.80
N GLY A 161 13.53 7.40 -10.79
CA GLY A 161 13.88 6.67 -9.57
C GLY A 161 12.69 6.22 -8.71
N LEU A 162 11.46 6.52 -9.09
CA LEU A 162 10.23 6.05 -8.41
C LEU A 162 9.64 4.81 -9.09
N ILE A 163 9.10 3.91 -8.28
CA ILE A 163 8.17 2.85 -8.68
C ILE A 163 6.76 3.28 -8.29
N CYS A 164 5.79 3.00 -9.16
CA CYS A 164 4.38 3.32 -8.93
C CYS A 164 3.53 2.05 -8.90
N LEU A 165 2.73 1.89 -7.84
CA LEU A 165 1.66 0.90 -7.77
C LEU A 165 0.32 1.61 -7.98
N THR A 166 -0.57 1.02 -8.78
CA THR A 166 -1.79 1.68 -9.24
C THR A 166 -2.85 1.92 -8.15
N GLY A 167 -2.65 1.52 -6.89
CA GLY A 167 -3.56 1.80 -5.77
C GLY A 167 -4.71 0.81 -5.61
N GLY A 168 -4.68 -0.31 -6.32
CA GLY A 168 -5.65 -1.40 -6.20
C GLY A 168 -7.08 -1.01 -6.59
N PRO A 169 -8.10 -1.60 -5.94
CA PRO A 169 -9.51 -1.35 -6.25
C PRO A 169 -9.96 0.10 -6.05
N ARG A 170 -9.26 0.87 -5.20
CA ARG A 170 -9.57 2.30 -4.95
C ARG A 170 -8.73 3.24 -5.81
N GLY A 171 -7.66 2.75 -6.42
CA GLY A 171 -6.79 3.53 -7.27
C GLY A 171 -7.43 3.93 -8.61
N PRO A 172 -6.74 4.73 -9.44
CA PRO A 172 -7.33 5.39 -10.61
C PRO A 172 -7.98 4.46 -11.64
N ILE A 173 -7.47 3.22 -11.72
CA ILE A 173 -7.94 2.17 -12.64
C ILE A 173 -9.10 1.40 -12.00
N GLY A 174 -8.94 0.92 -10.77
CA GLY A 174 -9.98 0.15 -10.07
C GLY A 174 -11.28 0.93 -9.87
N SER A 175 -11.17 2.22 -9.50
CA SER A 175 -12.33 3.10 -9.32
C SER A 175 -13.09 3.35 -10.62
N ALA A 176 -12.37 3.60 -11.72
CA ALA A 176 -12.95 3.80 -13.04
C ALA A 176 -13.62 2.53 -13.59
N LEU A 177 -13.00 1.36 -13.40
CA LEU A 177 -13.60 0.07 -13.79
C LEU A 177 -14.85 -0.24 -12.99
N LYS A 178 -14.86 0.03 -11.68
CA LYS A 178 -16.05 -0.13 -10.83
C LYS A 178 -17.21 0.79 -11.23
N ALA A 179 -16.91 1.93 -11.85
CA ALA A 179 -17.89 2.86 -12.39
C ALA A 179 -18.28 2.55 -13.85
N ASP A 180 -17.93 1.39 -14.38
CA ASP A 180 -18.13 0.98 -15.78
C ASP A 180 -17.50 1.93 -16.82
N ARG A 181 -16.46 2.69 -16.43
CA ARG A 181 -15.72 3.64 -17.30
C ARG A 181 -14.41 3.03 -17.78
N ARG A 182 -14.49 1.99 -18.63
CA ARG A 182 -13.31 1.27 -19.13
C ARG A 182 -12.34 2.17 -19.89
N ASP A 183 -12.83 3.03 -20.78
CA ASP A 183 -12.00 3.94 -21.57
C ASP A 183 -11.18 4.89 -20.69
N LEU A 184 -11.79 5.37 -19.60
CA LEU A 184 -11.13 6.22 -18.61
C LEU A 184 -10.06 5.46 -17.84
N ALA A 185 -10.35 4.21 -17.44
CA ALA A 185 -9.38 3.35 -16.77
C ALA A 185 -8.14 3.11 -17.64
N GLU A 186 -8.34 2.81 -18.92
CA GLU A 186 -7.27 2.60 -19.90
C GLU A 186 -6.47 3.89 -20.16
N GLN A 187 -7.15 5.04 -20.31
CA GLN A 187 -6.49 6.34 -20.45
C GLN A 187 -5.58 6.65 -19.26
N ARG A 188 -6.09 6.47 -18.03
CA ARG A 188 -5.33 6.71 -16.79
C ARG A 188 -4.15 5.74 -16.67
N LEU A 189 -4.34 4.47 -17.03
CA LEU A 189 -3.27 3.47 -17.04
C LEU A 189 -2.15 3.85 -18.02
N LEU A 190 -2.50 4.21 -19.26
CA LEU A 190 -1.54 4.61 -20.28
C LEU A 190 -0.79 5.89 -19.92
N PHE A 191 -1.46 6.84 -19.27
CA PHE A 191 -0.81 8.02 -18.72
C PHE A 191 0.26 7.65 -17.69
N LEU A 192 -0.07 6.80 -16.70
CA LEU A 192 0.89 6.34 -15.71
C LEU A 192 2.02 5.52 -16.37
N LYS A 193 1.70 4.68 -17.37
CA LYS A 193 2.70 3.90 -18.11
C LYS A 193 3.69 4.80 -18.83
N GLY A 194 3.22 5.91 -19.41
CA GLY A 194 4.08 6.92 -20.03
C GLY A 194 5.08 7.57 -19.06
N LEU A 195 4.69 7.74 -17.79
CA LEU A 195 5.53 8.38 -16.77
C LEU A 195 6.52 7.43 -16.10
N PHE A 196 6.09 6.20 -15.81
CA PHE A 196 6.86 5.25 -15.01
C PHE A 196 7.50 4.13 -15.85
N GLY A 197 7.01 3.87 -17.06
CA GLY A 197 7.55 2.83 -17.95
C GLY A 197 7.45 1.44 -17.32
N ASP A 198 8.60 0.76 -17.23
CA ASP A 198 8.77 -0.55 -16.59
C ASP A 198 8.73 -0.51 -15.05
N ARG A 199 8.51 0.68 -14.46
CA ARG A 199 8.37 0.90 -13.02
C ARG A 199 6.91 1.10 -12.59
N LEU A 200 5.96 0.82 -13.47
CA LEU A 200 4.53 0.78 -13.15
C LEU A 200 4.06 -0.65 -12.91
N TYR A 201 3.40 -0.88 -11.78
CA TYR A 201 2.81 -2.18 -11.43
C TYR A 201 1.33 -2.02 -11.17
N VAL A 202 0.54 -2.90 -11.78
CA VAL A 202 -0.91 -2.94 -11.58
C VAL A 202 -1.20 -3.71 -10.30
N GLU A 203 -1.67 -2.99 -9.30
CA GLU A 203 -1.87 -3.48 -7.94
C GLU A 203 -3.20 -4.24 -7.80
N LEU A 204 -3.15 -5.38 -7.12
CA LEU A 204 -4.28 -6.23 -6.77
C LEU A 204 -4.39 -6.39 -5.26
N GLU A 205 -5.61 -6.22 -4.74
CA GLU A 205 -5.93 -6.36 -3.32
C GLU A 205 -7.14 -7.29 -3.16
N ARG A 206 -7.01 -8.32 -2.33
CA ARG A 206 -8.05 -9.34 -2.10
C ARG A 206 -8.53 -9.32 -0.64
N VAL A 207 -9.33 -8.32 -0.30
CA VAL A 207 -10.08 -8.30 0.95
C VAL A 207 -11.38 -9.10 0.86
N ALA A 208 -11.96 -9.48 1.99
CA ALA A 208 -13.27 -10.14 2.04
C ALA A 208 -14.32 -9.35 1.24
N GLY A 209 -14.94 -10.02 0.27
CA GLY A 209 -15.95 -9.42 -0.60
C GLY A 209 -15.40 -8.57 -1.75
N TYR A 210 -14.11 -8.67 -2.09
CA TYR A 210 -13.55 -7.99 -3.25
C TYR A 210 -14.31 -8.34 -4.55
N ASP A 211 -14.37 -7.37 -5.45
CA ASP A 211 -15.08 -7.53 -6.72
C ASP A 211 -14.21 -8.28 -7.74
N ARG A 212 -14.54 -9.55 -7.96
CA ARG A 212 -13.84 -10.43 -8.92
C ARG A 212 -13.96 -9.95 -10.37
N MET A 213 -15.03 -9.23 -10.73
CA MET A 213 -15.20 -8.71 -12.07
C MET A 213 -14.28 -7.51 -12.32
N VAL A 214 -14.13 -6.64 -11.31
CA VAL A 214 -13.17 -5.54 -11.35
C VAL A 214 -11.74 -6.08 -11.36
N GLU A 215 -11.41 -7.07 -10.52
CA GLU A 215 -10.09 -7.73 -10.54
C GLU A 215 -9.79 -8.31 -11.92
N LYS A 216 -10.71 -9.11 -12.48
CA LYS A 216 -10.54 -9.70 -13.81
C LYS A 216 -10.30 -8.64 -14.89
N SER A 217 -11.11 -7.58 -14.89
CA SER A 217 -10.97 -6.48 -15.85
C SER A 217 -9.64 -5.73 -15.69
N THR A 218 -9.16 -5.62 -14.45
CA THR A 218 -7.86 -5.01 -14.12
C THR A 218 -6.70 -5.87 -14.63
N VAL A 219 -6.78 -7.19 -14.43
CA VAL A 219 -5.80 -8.17 -14.93
C VAL A 219 -5.78 -8.18 -16.46
N ASP A 220 -6.95 -8.23 -17.10
CA ASP A 220 -7.06 -8.21 -18.57
C ASP A 220 -6.42 -6.94 -19.16
N LEU A 221 -6.62 -5.79 -18.50
CA LEU A 221 -6.03 -4.52 -18.92
C LEU A 221 -4.52 -4.48 -18.73
N ALA A 222 -4.02 -5.02 -17.60
CA ALA A 222 -2.58 -5.15 -17.34
C ALA A 222 -1.89 -6.00 -18.43
N TYR A 223 -2.44 -7.18 -18.73
CA TYR A 223 -1.90 -8.06 -19.77
C TYR A 223 -1.99 -7.47 -21.18
N THR A 224 -3.09 -6.78 -21.51
CA THR A 224 -3.25 -6.10 -22.81
C THR A 224 -2.15 -5.08 -23.06
N HIS A 225 -1.66 -4.45 -21.99
CA HIS A 225 -0.63 -3.41 -22.05
C HIS A 225 0.73 -3.88 -21.55
N ASP A 226 0.99 -5.18 -21.45
CA ASP A 226 2.26 -5.76 -21.00
C ASP A 226 2.78 -5.15 -19.67
N LEU A 227 1.87 -4.94 -18.71
CA LEU A 227 2.21 -4.38 -17.40
C LEU A 227 2.25 -5.49 -16.33
N PRO A 228 3.26 -5.46 -15.43
CA PRO A 228 3.36 -6.43 -14.35
C PRO A 228 2.25 -6.22 -13.29
N LEU A 229 1.75 -7.33 -12.75
CA LEU A 229 0.82 -7.32 -11.61
C LEU A 229 1.59 -7.32 -10.29
N VAL A 230 1.02 -6.78 -9.22
CA VAL A 230 1.59 -6.88 -7.88
C VAL A 230 0.50 -7.07 -6.84
N ALA A 231 0.71 -7.99 -5.90
CA ALA A 231 -0.21 -8.23 -4.79
C ALA A 231 0.12 -7.34 -3.60
N THR A 232 -0.91 -6.72 -3.01
CA THR A 232 -0.82 -5.97 -1.76
C THR A 232 -2.01 -6.32 -0.85
N ASN A 233 -1.92 -5.93 0.43
CA ASN A 233 -3.03 -6.08 1.38
C ASN A 233 -3.44 -4.77 2.08
N GLU A 234 -2.73 -3.67 1.81
CA GLU A 234 -2.89 -2.37 2.46
C GLU A 234 -3.10 -2.47 3.98
N ALA A 235 -2.04 -2.79 4.72
CA ALA A 235 -2.13 -3.07 6.16
C ALA A 235 -2.19 -1.79 7.00
N PHE A 236 -3.14 -1.70 7.95
CA PHE A 236 -3.27 -0.56 8.89
C PHE A 236 -3.15 -0.94 10.36
N PHE A 237 -3.35 -2.22 10.69
CA PHE A 237 -3.35 -2.74 12.06
C PHE A 237 -2.70 -4.12 12.14
N SER A 238 -2.35 -4.58 13.36
CA SER A 238 -1.47 -5.74 13.54
C SER A 238 -2.20 -7.06 13.32
N LYS A 239 -3.40 -7.20 13.87
CA LYS A 239 -4.17 -8.45 13.82
C LYS A 239 -5.61 -8.20 13.42
N ARG A 240 -6.27 -9.21 12.86
CA ARG A 240 -7.69 -9.14 12.48
C ARG A 240 -8.59 -8.66 13.62
N GLU A 241 -8.28 -9.03 14.86
CA GLU A 241 -9.07 -8.65 16.04
C GLU A 241 -8.98 -7.16 16.38
N ASP A 242 -7.95 -6.45 15.90
CA ASP A 242 -7.78 -5.01 16.12
C ASP A 242 -8.71 -4.16 15.24
N TYR A 243 -9.49 -4.79 14.34
CA TYR A 243 -10.38 -4.11 13.40
C TYR A 243 -11.37 -3.16 14.09
N GLU A 244 -12.02 -3.57 15.17
CA GLU A 244 -13.01 -2.71 15.86
C GLU A 244 -12.35 -1.45 16.48
N ALA A 245 -11.12 -1.58 16.96
CA ALA A 245 -10.36 -0.44 17.48
C ALA A 245 -9.92 0.50 16.34
N HIS A 246 -9.52 -0.07 15.20
CA HIS A 246 -9.19 0.69 14.00
C HIS A 246 -10.41 1.41 13.41
N ASP A 247 -11.56 0.74 13.38
CA ASP A 247 -12.81 1.29 12.90
C ASP A 247 -13.27 2.51 13.74
N ALA A 248 -13.04 2.47 15.06
CA ALA A 248 -13.23 3.61 15.93
C ALA A 248 -12.26 4.77 15.62
N LEU A 249 -10.99 4.49 15.27
CA LEU A 249 -10.04 5.51 14.84
C LEU A 249 -10.53 6.22 13.56
N ILE A 250 -11.04 5.47 12.58
CA ILE A 250 -11.61 6.06 11.36
C ILE A 250 -12.85 6.92 11.67
N ALA A 251 -13.72 6.47 12.57
CA ALA A 251 -14.86 7.29 12.99
C ALA A 251 -14.42 8.63 13.62
N ILE A 252 -13.37 8.62 14.44
CA ILE A 252 -12.79 9.85 15.01
C ILE A 252 -12.23 10.75 13.90
N ALA A 253 -11.51 10.17 12.92
CA ALA A 253 -10.94 10.89 11.80
C ALA A 253 -12.00 11.65 10.99
N GLU A 254 -13.16 11.03 10.77
CA GLU A 254 -14.27 11.61 10.03
C GLU A 254 -15.17 12.53 10.87
N GLY A 255 -14.89 12.67 12.17
CA GLY A 255 -15.80 13.39 13.08
C GLY A 255 -17.18 12.74 13.17
N SER A 256 -17.25 11.42 12.99
CA SER A 256 -18.47 10.61 12.96
C SER A 256 -18.55 9.66 14.16
N VAL A 257 -19.63 8.89 14.26
CA VAL A 257 -19.82 7.84 15.28
C VAL A 257 -19.78 6.46 14.62
N VAL A 258 -19.27 5.45 15.35
CA VAL A 258 -19.15 4.07 14.86
C VAL A 258 -20.49 3.52 14.33
N ALA A 259 -21.59 3.90 14.99
CA ALA A 259 -22.96 3.50 14.63
C ALA A 259 -23.51 4.14 13.34
N ALA A 260 -22.81 5.10 12.72
CA ALA A 260 -23.27 5.69 11.46
C ALA A 260 -23.05 4.72 10.29
N ASP A 261 -24.11 4.46 9.52
CA ASP A 261 -24.08 3.49 8.41
C ASP A 261 -23.32 4.00 7.17
N ASN A 262 -23.44 5.28 6.85
CA ASN A 262 -22.78 5.92 5.70
C ASN A 262 -21.47 6.61 6.11
N ARG A 263 -20.46 5.80 6.45
CA ARG A 263 -19.10 6.29 6.79
C ARG A 263 -18.04 5.43 6.12
N ARG A 264 -16.81 5.92 6.00
CA ARG A 264 -15.71 5.09 5.48
C ARG A 264 -15.43 3.97 6.48
N ARG A 265 -15.28 2.76 5.96
CA ARG A 265 -14.86 1.57 6.72
C ARG A 265 -13.81 0.84 5.89
N LEU A 266 -12.79 0.33 6.58
CA LEU A 266 -11.86 -0.62 5.97
C LEU A 266 -12.39 -2.05 6.14
N SER A 267 -11.68 -3.03 5.60
CA SER A 267 -12.00 -4.44 5.83
C SER A 267 -11.28 -4.97 7.08
N PRO A 268 -11.86 -5.92 7.82
CA PRO A 268 -11.13 -6.71 8.82
C PRO A 268 -9.91 -7.44 8.26
N ASP A 269 -9.81 -7.54 6.94
CA ASP A 269 -8.72 -8.17 6.21
C ASP A 269 -7.47 -7.28 6.03
N ASN A 270 -7.56 -5.99 6.36
CA ASN A 270 -6.47 -5.01 6.27
C ASN A 270 -5.51 -5.04 7.49
N PHE A 271 -5.37 -6.20 8.14
CA PHE A 271 -4.31 -6.44 9.10
C PHE A 271 -3.02 -6.86 8.39
N LEU A 272 -1.90 -6.78 9.09
CA LEU A 272 -0.60 -7.22 8.59
C LEU A 272 -0.55 -8.75 8.49
N ARG A 273 -0.92 -9.29 7.32
CA ARG A 273 -0.97 -10.73 7.03
C ARG A 273 0.42 -11.35 7.03
N SER A 274 0.48 -12.65 7.30
CA SER A 274 1.69 -13.44 7.07
C SER A 274 1.95 -13.68 5.58
N GLN A 275 3.20 -13.93 5.22
CA GLN A 275 3.60 -14.35 3.87
C GLN A 275 2.83 -15.59 3.42
N ALA A 276 2.61 -16.55 4.32
CA ALA A 276 1.88 -17.79 4.02
C ALA A 276 0.41 -17.54 3.69
N GLU A 277 -0.25 -16.61 4.38
CA GLU A 277 -1.62 -16.19 4.05
C GLU A 277 -1.69 -15.52 2.68
N MET A 278 -0.75 -14.62 2.38
CA MET A 278 -0.71 -13.93 1.08
C MET A 278 -0.42 -14.90 -0.07
N ALA A 279 0.54 -15.80 0.10
CA ALA A 279 0.86 -16.83 -0.89
C ALA A 279 -0.32 -17.76 -1.17
N ARG A 280 -1.12 -18.12 -0.15
CA ARG A 280 -2.36 -18.90 -0.34
C ARG A 280 -3.43 -18.09 -1.08
N LEU A 281 -3.60 -16.82 -0.70
CA LEU A 281 -4.62 -15.92 -1.23
C LEU A 281 -4.46 -15.63 -2.73
N PHE A 282 -3.22 -15.60 -3.22
CA PHE A 282 -2.86 -15.36 -4.62
C PHE A 282 -2.28 -16.60 -5.30
N SER A 283 -2.65 -17.80 -4.84
CA SER A 283 -2.14 -19.06 -5.39
C SER A 283 -2.47 -19.29 -6.88
N ASP A 284 -3.52 -18.65 -7.38
CA ASP A 284 -3.95 -18.60 -8.79
C ASP A 284 -3.23 -17.55 -9.63
N LEU A 285 -2.59 -16.55 -9.01
CA LEU A 285 -1.81 -15.47 -9.66
C LEU A 285 -0.43 -15.32 -8.98
N PRO A 286 0.44 -16.34 -9.09
CA PRO A 286 1.73 -16.35 -8.40
C PRO A 286 2.66 -15.20 -8.80
N GLU A 287 2.56 -14.70 -10.03
CA GLU A 287 3.37 -13.58 -10.53
C GLU A 287 3.12 -12.29 -9.75
N ALA A 288 1.91 -12.09 -9.22
CA ALA A 288 1.59 -10.92 -8.40
C ALA A 288 2.35 -10.95 -7.06
N ILE A 289 2.60 -12.15 -6.52
CA ILE A 289 3.43 -12.35 -5.32
C ILE A 289 4.90 -12.21 -5.67
N ASP A 290 5.37 -12.84 -6.75
CA ASP A 290 6.77 -12.80 -7.17
C ASP A 290 7.25 -11.37 -7.45
N ASN A 291 6.40 -10.54 -8.05
CA ASN A 291 6.72 -9.13 -8.31
C ASN A 291 6.90 -8.30 -7.03
N THR A 292 6.41 -8.74 -5.87
CA THR A 292 6.71 -8.06 -4.59
C THR A 292 8.19 -8.16 -4.24
N VAL A 293 8.81 -9.31 -4.52
CA VAL A 293 10.24 -9.55 -4.33
C VAL A 293 11.06 -8.82 -5.38
N GLU A 294 10.57 -8.82 -6.61
CA GLU A 294 11.18 -8.09 -7.72
C GLU A 294 11.29 -6.57 -7.43
N ILE A 295 10.20 -5.96 -6.96
CA ILE A 295 10.18 -4.55 -6.53
C ILE A 295 11.16 -4.31 -5.38
N ALA A 296 11.18 -5.19 -4.37
CA ALA A 296 12.12 -5.08 -3.25
C ALA A 296 13.59 -5.13 -3.72
N MET A 297 13.91 -6.01 -4.68
CA MET A 297 15.25 -6.09 -5.26
C MET A 297 15.63 -4.85 -6.08
N ARG A 298 14.65 -4.17 -6.69
CA ARG A 298 14.87 -2.90 -7.40
C ARG A 298 15.12 -1.72 -6.46
N CYS A 299 14.72 -1.82 -5.19
CA CYS A 299 14.90 -0.76 -4.21
C CYS A 299 16.29 -0.85 -3.58
N SER A 300 17.18 0.08 -3.92
CA SER A 300 18.59 0.05 -3.48
C SER A 300 19.01 1.29 -2.67
N TYR A 301 18.07 1.99 -2.02
CA TYR A 301 18.31 3.19 -1.23
C TYR A 301 17.70 3.09 0.16
#